data_AF-A0A7J7N4M3-F1
#
_entry.id   AF-A0A7J7N4M3-F1
#
_cell.length_a   1.000
_cell.length_b   1.000
_cell.length_c   1.000
_cell.angle_alpha   90.00
_cell.angle_beta   90.00
_cell.angle_gamma   90.00
#
_symmetry.space_group_name_H-M   'P 1'
#
loop_
_entity.id
_entity.type
_entity.pdbx_description
1 polymer ?
#
loop_
_entity_poly.entity_id
_entity_poly.type
_entity_poly.pdbx_seq_one_letter_code
_entity_poly.pdbx_strand_id
1 'polypeptide(L)' 'MFYSIVTDCRVACSVRCQLSSRPNLCKRGCTTCCARCNCVPSGTSGHLEECSWYANMTTHGDERKCP' A
#
# COMPACT_ATOMS: atom_id res chain seq x y z
N MET A 1 19.06 -20.29 3.93
CA MET A 1 18.63 -18.93 4.32
C MET A 1 17.54 -18.52 3.35
N PHE A 2 16.30 -18.94 3.64
CA PHE A 2 15.14 -18.73 2.77
C PHE A 2 14.56 -17.36 3.07
N TYR A 3 14.75 -16.39 2.19
CA TYR A 3 13.91 -15.18 2.19
C TYR A 3 13.67 -14.79 0.73
N SER A 4 12.73 -15.49 0.10
CA SER A 4 12.11 -15.03 -1.14
C SER A 4 11.44 -13.70 -0.85
N ILE A 5 12.03 -12.61 -1.35
CA ILE A 5 11.50 -11.24 -1.31
C ILE A 5 10.35 -11.13 -2.32
N VAL A 6 9.32 -11.94 -2.16
CA VAL A 6 8.00 -11.58 -2.67
C VAL A 6 7.45 -10.68 -1.58
N THR A 7 7.38 -9.37 -1.85
CA THR A 7 6.76 -8.41 -0.94
C THR A 7 5.31 -8.86 -0.76
N ASP A 8 5.06 -9.62 0.30
CA ASP A 8 3.74 -10.18 0.53
C ASP A 8 2.82 -8.99 0.79
N CYS A 9 1.98 -8.64 -0.19
CA CYS A 9 1.12 -7.46 -0.13
C CYS A 9 0.32 -7.44 1.17
N ARG A 10 -0.04 -8.61 1.70
CA ARG A 10 -0.69 -8.76 3.01
C ARG A 10 0.16 -8.22 4.15
N VAL A 11 1.43 -8.62 4.22
CA VAL A 11 2.35 -8.21 5.30
C VAL A 11 2.68 -6.73 5.17
N ALA A 12 3.05 -6.28 3.97
CA ALA A 12 3.40 -4.88 3.73
C ALA A 12 2.22 -3.93 4.00
N CYS A 13 1.02 -4.27 3.51
CA CYS A 13 -0.19 -3.51 3.81
C CYS A 13 -0.61 -3.59 5.28
N SER A 14 -0.26 -4.66 5.99
CA SER A 14 -0.51 -4.75 7.43
C SER A 14 0.36 -3.75 8.20
N VAL A 15 1.63 -3.61 7.83
CA VAL A 15 2.53 -2.60 8.40
C VAL A 15 2.07 -1.19 8.01
N ARG A 16 1.74 -0.94 6.75
CA ARG A 16 1.27 0.36 6.25
C ARG A 16 0.06 0.87 7.02
N CYS A 17 -0.89 -0.01 7.25
CA CYS A 17 -2.18 0.32 7.85
C CYS A 17 -2.20 0.19 9.38
N GLN A 18 -1.07 -0.06 10.05
CA GLN A 18 -1.04 -0.35 11.48
C GLN A 18 -1.50 0.83 12.36
N LEU A 19 -1.23 2.08 11.93
CA LEU A 19 -1.64 3.30 12.64
C LEU A 19 -2.91 3.94 12.06
N SER A 20 -3.53 3.31 11.06
CA SER A 20 -4.74 3.84 10.45
C SER A 20 -5.91 3.67 11.42
N SER A 21 -6.72 4.72 11.59
CA SER A 21 -7.97 4.64 12.38
C SER A 21 -8.99 3.66 11.80
N ARG A 22 -8.83 3.26 10.52
CA ARG A 22 -9.69 2.30 9.81
C ARG A 22 -8.83 1.23 9.12
N PRO A 23 -8.21 0.31 9.90
CA PRO A 23 -7.18 -0.59 9.37
C PRO A 23 -7.72 -1.55 8.30
N ASN A 24 -8.97 -2.00 8.43
CA ASN A 24 -9.59 -2.89 7.43
C ASN A 24 -9.82 -2.20 6.08
N LEU A 25 -10.26 -0.92 6.11
CA LEU A 25 -10.47 -0.13 4.89
C LEU A 25 -9.13 0.17 4.20
N CYS A 26 -8.14 0.59 4.99
CA CYS A 26 -6.78 0.82 4.52
C CYS A 26 -6.19 -0.44 3.86
N LYS A 27 -6.28 -1.61 4.52
CA LYS A 27 -5.76 -2.88 3.98
C LYS A 27 -6.41 -3.24 2.64
N ARG A 28 -7.71 -2.98 2.47
CA ARG A 28 -8.46 -3.24 1.23
C ARG A 28 -7.99 -2.35 0.08
N GLY A 29 -7.75 -1.07 0.35
CA GLY A 29 -7.16 -0.13 -0.61
C GLY A 29 -5.73 -0.53 -0.97
N CYS A 30 -4.87 -0.69 0.05
CA CYS A 30 -3.46 -1.03 -0.12
C CYS A 30 -3.26 -2.33 -0.89
N THR A 31 -4.04 -3.40 -0.62
CA THR A 31 -3.91 -4.67 -1.35
C THR A 31 -4.30 -4.54 -2.82
N THR A 32 -5.32 -3.73 -3.15
CA THR A 32 -5.67 -3.41 -4.54
C THR A 32 -4.53 -2.66 -5.24
N CYS A 33 -3.90 -1.72 -4.53
CA CYS A 33 -2.79 -0.95 -5.04
C CYS A 33 -1.53 -1.79 -5.23
N CYS A 34 -1.22 -2.63 -4.23
CA CYS A 34 -0.10 -3.57 -4.27
C CYS A 34 -0.27 -4.61 -5.37
N ALA A 35 -1.47 -5.15 -5.61
CA ALA A 35 -1.71 -6.10 -6.69
C ALA A 35 -1.47 -5.51 -8.10
N ARG A 36 -1.62 -4.18 -8.25
CA ARG A 36 -1.34 -3.48 -9.51
C ARG A 36 0.11 -3.04 -9.64
N CYS A 37 0.69 -2.51 -8.55
CA CYS A 37 2.00 -1.89 -8.57
C CYS A 37 3.14 -2.82 -8.13
N ASN A 38 2.82 -3.97 -7.52
CA ASN A 38 3.76 -4.88 -6.85
C ASN A 38 4.73 -4.18 -5.89
N CYS A 39 4.28 -3.05 -5.32
CA CYS A 39 5.08 -2.13 -4.52
C CYS A 39 4.19 -1.55 -3.42
N VAL A 40 4.68 -1.56 -2.19
CA VAL A 40 4.07 -0.90 -1.03
C VAL A 40 5.16 -0.06 -0.38
N PRO A 41 4.96 1.26 -0.25
CA PRO A 41 5.99 2.12 0.32
C PRO A 41 6.24 1.81 1.80
N SER A 42 7.42 2.15 2.31
CA SER A 42 7.90 1.83 3.66
C SER A 42 7.44 2.84 4.72
N GLY A 43 7.06 2.36 5.92
CA GLY A 43 6.43 3.18 6.99
C GLY A 43 4.90 3.07 7.05
N THR A 44 4.23 4.03 7.69
CA THR A 44 2.76 4.06 7.90
C THR A 44 2.07 5.24 7.24
N SER A 45 2.83 6.27 6.87
CA SER A 45 2.40 7.47 6.17
C SER A 45 3.59 8.04 5.37
N GLY A 46 3.32 8.81 4.31
CA GLY A 46 4.39 9.41 3.49
C GLY A 46 5.09 8.41 2.56
N HIS A 47 6.36 8.64 2.21
CA HIS A 47 7.21 7.70 1.43
C HIS A 47 6.64 7.28 0.06
N LEU A 48 5.74 8.08 -0.49
CA LEU A 48 5.07 7.79 -1.76
C LEU A 48 6.05 7.85 -2.95
N GLU A 49 7.20 8.51 -2.79
CA GLU A 49 8.28 8.50 -3.78
C GLU A 49 8.90 7.11 -4.03
N GLU A 50 8.86 6.19 -3.05
CA GLU A 50 9.37 4.83 -3.22
C GLU A 50 8.55 4.03 -4.24
N CYS A 51 7.25 4.32 -4.35
CA CYS A 51 6.33 3.65 -5.25
C CYS A 51 5.46 4.68 -5.98
N SER A 52 5.99 5.28 -7.05
CA SER A 52 5.32 6.35 -7.80
C SER A 52 3.93 5.94 -8.34
N TRP A 53 3.76 4.68 -8.76
CA TRP A 53 2.48 4.14 -9.22
C TRP A 53 1.46 3.95 -8.10
N TYR A 54 1.92 3.62 -6.89
CA TYR A 54 1.07 3.46 -5.73
C TYR A 54 0.46 4.82 -5.35
N ALA A 55 1.24 5.90 -5.44
CA ALA A 55 0.80 7.26 -5.16
C ALA A 55 -0.15 7.85 -6.22
N ASN A 56 0.05 7.47 -7.49
CA ASN A 56 -0.65 8.06 -8.63
C ASN A 56 -2.04 7.42 -8.91
N MET A 57 -2.40 6.36 -8.20
CA MET A 57 -3.72 5.75 -8.39
C MET A 57 -4.81 6.58 -7.73
N THR A 58 -5.70 7.13 -8.56
CA THR A 58 -6.88 7.86 -8.15
C THR A 58 -8.14 7.02 -8.31
N THR A 59 -9.18 7.41 -7.58
CA THR A 59 -10.55 6.93 -7.78
C THR A 59 -11.23 7.74 -8.88
N HIS A 60 -12.46 7.40 -9.25
CA HIS A 60 -13.25 8.18 -10.22
C HIS A 60 -13.51 9.64 -9.79
N GLY A 61 -13.30 9.99 -8.52
CA GLY A 61 -13.47 11.36 -8.02
C GLY A 61 -12.15 12.11 -7.83
N ASP A 62 -11.08 11.72 -8.53
CA ASP A 62 -9.72 12.29 -8.42
C ASP A 62 -9.07 12.21 -7.03
N GLU A 63 -9.71 11.50 -6.09
CA GLU A 63 -9.15 11.25 -4.76
C GLU A 63 -8.15 10.10 -4.80
N ARG A 64 -7.06 10.22 -4.03
CA ARG A 64 -6.06 9.16 -3.88
C ARG A 64 -6.72 7.87 -3.39
N LYS A 65 -6.59 6.81 -4.21
CA LYS A 65 -7.16 5.50 -3.91
C LYS A 65 -6.34 4.73 -2.86
N CYS A 66 -5.03 4.92 -2.87
CA CYS A 66 -4.10 4.18 -2.04
C CYS A 66 -3.79 4.91 -0.74
N PRO A 67 -3.75 4.21 0.40
CA PRO A 67 -3.46 4.81 1.71
C PRO A 67 -2.00 5.20 1.85
#